data_AF-A0A1C6QQ52-F1
#
_entry.id   AF-A0A1C6QQ52-F1
#
_cell.length_a   1.000
_cell.length_b   1.000
_cell.length_c   1.000
_cell.angle_alpha   90.00
_cell.angle_beta   90.00
_cell.angle_gamma   90.00
#
_symmetry.space_group_name_H-M   'P 1'
#
loop_
_entity.id
_entity.type
_entity.pdbx_description
1 polymer ?
#
loop_
_entity_poly.entity_id
_entity_poly.type
_entity_poly.pdbx_seq_one_letter_code
_entity_poly.pdbx_strand_id
1 'polypeptide(L)'
;MQESQEQQGGEAACWLNQVCEECGRVREDSSRPGCEHCGHDPRGTRTAASGRGSRRRDRDSEGKARNARPRDGLGRPLPHGEQGVPRAPEGVVRTPERTLEEAQRLLDDGMPFHAHEVLEDAWKSAPEAEAPLWKGLAQLAVGITHLARGNTKGGARLLLRGAEGIEPYGSSPPHGIDVAGLADWARATAEGAEETGRPDADGKAAGEPAAPGLRRQG
;
A
#
# COMPACT_ATOMS: atom_id res chain seq x y z
N MET A 1 -1.86 -30.06 -30.69
CA MET A 1 -2.35 -28.67 -30.62
C MET A 1 -2.68 -28.43 -29.17
N GLN A 2 -1.76 -27.82 -28.42
CA GLN A 2 -1.93 -27.55 -26.99
C GLN A 2 -2.59 -26.17 -26.87
N GLU A 3 -3.73 -26.18 -26.18
CA GLU A 3 -4.57 -25.03 -25.91
C GLU A 3 -3.83 -24.02 -25.02
N SER A 4 -3.76 -22.80 -25.55
CA SER A 4 -3.74 -21.51 -24.89
C SER A 4 -3.74 -21.53 -23.36
N GLN A 5 -2.55 -21.39 -22.76
CA GLN A 5 -2.45 -20.88 -21.39
C GLN A 5 -2.77 -19.39 -21.44
N GLU A 6 -4.02 -19.07 -21.14
CA GLU A 6 -4.49 -17.72 -20.88
C GLU A 6 -3.58 -17.08 -19.82
N GLN A 7 -2.89 -16.04 -20.27
CA GLN A 7 -2.12 -15.11 -19.47
C GLN A 7 -3.04 -14.50 -18.41
N GLN A 8 -3.11 -15.14 -17.23
CA GLN A 8 -3.63 -14.50 -16.03
C GLN A 8 -2.54 -13.58 -15.45
N GLY A 9 -2.12 -12.61 -16.26
CA GLY A 9 -1.54 -11.37 -15.79
C GLY A 9 -2.65 -10.58 -15.12
N GLY A 10 -3.02 -10.97 -13.89
CA GLY A 10 -3.99 -10.24 -13.09
C GLY A 10 -3.50 -8.81 -12.91
N GLU A 11 -4.19 -7.87 -13.56
CA GLU A 11 -3.95 -6.44 -13.57
C GLU A 11 -3.35 -5.93 -12.25
N ALA A 12 -2.26 -5.15 -12.38
CA ALA A 12 -1.74 -4.31 -11.31
C ALA A 12 -2.92 -3.57 -10.66
N ALA A 13 -3.11 -3.82 -9.38
CA ALA A 13 -4.37 -3.57 -8.72
C ALA A 13 -4.80 -2.09 -8.83
N CYS A 14 -6.06 -1.87 -9.24
CA CYS A 14 -6.74 -0.61 -9.54
C CYS A 14 -6.85 0.42 -8.37
N TRP A 15 -5.97 0.38 -7.36
CA TRP A 15 -6.15 1.12 -6.09
C TRP A 15 -5.38 2.44 -5.99
N LEU A 16 -4.44 2.72 -6.91
CA LEU A 16 -3.77 4.03 -6.99
C LEU A 16 -4.76 5.19 -7.21
N ASN A 17 -5.92 4.91 -7.81
CA ASN A 17 -6.94 5.91 -8.14
C ASN A 17 -7.83 6.35 -6.95
N GLN A 18 -7.71 5.70 -5.78
CA GLN A 18 -8.49 6.05 -4.59
C GLN A 18 -7.78 7.05 -3.68
N VAL A 19 -6.48 7.32 -3.87
CA VAL A 19 -5.76 8.31 -3.06
C VAL A 19 -5.66 9.61 -3.85
N CYS A 20 -6.15 10.72 -3.28
CA CYS A 20 -6.05 12.02 -3.95
C CYS A 20 -4.59 12.44 -4.11
N GLU A 21 -4.17 12.75 -5.33
CA GLU A 21 -2.79 13.16 -5.63
C GLU A 21 -2.41 14.53 -5.06
N GLU A 22 -3.40 15.37 -4.72
CA GLU A 22 -3.15 16.68 -4.10
C GLU A 22 -3.11 16.66 -2.58
N CYS A 23 -4.04 15.96 -1.92
CA CYS A 23 -4.08 15.97 -0.45
C CYS A 23 -3.64 14.66 0.19
N GLY A 24 -3.42 13.60 -0.58
CA GLY A 24 -3.04 12.28 -0.07
C GLY A 24 -4.11 11.54 0.69
N ARG A 25 -5.29 12.13 0.87
CA ARG A 25 -6.41 11.47 1.56
C ARG A 25 -7.09 10.49 0.62
N VAL A 26 -7.53 9.38 1.20
CA VAL A 26 -8.32 8.37 0.48
C VAL A 26 -9.69 8.96 0.18
N ARG A 27 -10.16 8.78 -1.04
CA ARG A 27 -11.48 9.18 -1.51
C ARG A 27 -12.44 8.03 -1.26
N GLU A 28 -13.55 8.32 -0.60
CA GLU A 28 -14.64 7.37 -0.35
C GLU A 28 -15.39 7.09 -1.65
N ASP A 29 -15.55 8.11 -2.50
CA ASP A 29 -16.19 8.02 -3.80
C ASP A 29 -15.24 8.49 -4.91
N SER A 30 -14.39 7.58 -5.37
CA SER A 30 -13.45 7.86 -6.48
C SER A 30 -14.15 8.15 -7.82
N SER A 31 -15.46 7.86 -7.94
CA SER A 31 -16.23 8.17 -9.15
C SER A 31 -16.57 9.66 -9.26
N ARG A 32 -16.58 10.40 -8.14
CA ARG A 32 -16.79 11.85 -8.14
C ARG A 32 -15.68 12.58 -8.92
N PRO A 33 -15.97 13.71 -9.57
CA PRO A 33 -14.95 14.53 -10.22
C PRO A 33 -13.95 15.13 -9.22
N GLY A 34 -14.44 15.70 -8.13
CA GLY A 34 -13.61 16.33 -7.11
C GLY A 34 -13.32 15.44 -5.91
N CYS A 35 -12.16 15.64 -5.29
CA CYS A 35 -11.85 15.10 -3.97
C CYS A 35 -12.69 15.81 -2.91
N GLU A 36 -13.45 15.03 -2.14
CA GLU A 36 -14.29 15.46 -1.02
C GLU A 36 -13.51 16.10 0.13
N HIS A 37 -12.18 15.90 0.20
CA HIS A 37 -11.34 16.44 1.27
C HIS A 37 -10.66 17.76 0.94
N CYS A 38 -10.30 17.99 -0.33
CA CYS A 38 -9.55 19.19 -0.74
C CYS A 38 -10.13 19.91 -1.96
N GLY A 39 -11.22 19.40 -2.53
CA GLY A 39 -11.87 19.96 -3.72
C GLY A 39 -11.10 19.75 -5.03
N HIS A 40 -9.98 19.00 -5.03
CA HIS A 40 -9.20 18.79 -6.25
C HIS A 40 -9.97 17.96 -7.28
N ASP A 41 -10.17 18.52 -8.47
CA ASP A 41 -10.73 17.82 -9.63
C ASP A 41 -9.65 17.69 -10.73
N PRO A 42 -9.20 16.47 -11.09
CA PRO A 42 -8.20 16.27 -12.14
C PRO A 42 -8.73 16.57 -13.56
N ARG A 43 -10.05 16.64 -13.73
CA ARG A 43 -10.75 16.97 -15.00
C ARG A 43 -11.14 18.45 -15.07
N GLY A 44 -11.08 19.18 -13.95
CA GLY A 44 -11.52 20.57 -13.87
C GLY A 44 -10.58 21.55 -14.57
N THR A 45 -11.01 22.14 -15.70
CA THR A 45 -10.50 23.46 -16.11
C THR A 45 -11.01 24.48 -15.11
N ARG A 46 -10.14 24.96 -14.22
CA ARG A 46 -10.49 25.98 -13.22
C ARG A 46 -11.19 27.18 -13.86
N THR A 47 -12.41 27.46 -13.44
CA THR A 47 -12.90 28.84 -13.39
C THR A 47 -12.12 29.56 -12.30
N ALA A 48 -11.47 30.66 -12.70
CA ALA A 48 -10.59 31.43 -11.85
C ALA A 48 -11.35 32.16 -10.74
N ALA A 49 -11.22 31.71 -9.49
CA ALA A 49 -11.37 32.58 -8.33
C ALA A 49 -10.59 32.02 -7.12
N SER A 50 -9.75 32.88 -6.54
CA SER A 50 -8.88 32.70 -5.36
C SER A 50 -7.58 31.92 -5.58
N GLY A 51 -6.49 32.68 -5.61
CA GLY A 51 -5.13 32.22 -5.90
C GLY A 51 -4.44 31.56 -4.72
N ARG A 52 -3.84 30.40 -4.99
CA ARG A 52 -2.47 30.03 -4.59
C ARG A 52 -2.02 28.85 -5.47
N GLY A 53 -1.03 29.13 -6.32
CA GLY A 53 -0.05 28.16 -6.80
C GLY A 53 -0.55 26.90 -7.49
N SER A 54 -1.29 27.02 -8.59
CA SER A 54 -1.36 25.91 -9.55
C SER A 54 -0.38 26.13 -10.67
N ARG A 55 0.61 25.27 -10.78
CA ARG A 55 1.39 25.14 -12.00
C ARG A 55 1.35 23.68 -12.41
N ARG A 56 1.16 23.49 -13.72
CA ARG A 56 1.01 22.22 -14.44
C ARG A 56 1.85 21.10 -13.84
N ARG A 57 1.27 19.89 -13.80
CA ARG A 57 1.95 18.59 -13.61
C ARG A 57 3.44 18.70 -13.95
N ASP A 58 4.32 18.45 -12.97
CA ASP A 58 5.73 18.29 -13.25
C ASP A 58 5.87 17.21 -14.32
N ARG A 59 6.56 17.53 -15.40
CA ARG A 59 6.81 16.63 -16.52
C ARG A 59 8.31 16.62 -16.77
N ASP A 60 8.86 15.47 -17.11
CA ASP A 60 10.23 15.44 -17.61
C ASP A 60 10.34 15.99 -19.03
N SER A 61 11.58 16.01 -19.53
CA SER A 61 11.92 16.40 -20.90
C SER A 61 11.19 15.56 -21.97
N GLU A 62 10.66 14.39 -21.61
CA GLU A 62 9.89 13.52 -22.50
C GLU A 62 8.36 13.73 -22.34
N GLY A 63 7.95 14.65 -21.46
CA GLY A 63 6.55 14.99 -21.23
C GLY A 63 5.80 14.00 -20.31
N LYS A 64 6.50 13.03 -19.72
CA LYS A 64 5.95 12.07 -18.75
C LYS A 64 5.73 12.78 -17.43
N ALA A 65 4.52 12.64 -16.86
CA ALA A 65 4.20 13.21 -15.56
C ALA A 65 5.18 12.64 -14.53
N ARG A 66 6.00 13.50 -13.93
CA ARG A 66 6.84 13.15 -12.79
C ARG A 66 6.06 13.42 -11.53
N ASN A 67 5.95 12.40 -10.69
CA ASN A 67 5.44 12.53 -9.35
C ASN A 67 6.54 13.13 -8.45
N ALA A 68 7.02 14.33 -8.79
CA ALA A 68 8.17 14.98 -8.15
C ALA A 68 7.82 15.65 -6.82
N ARG A 69 6.52 15.68 -6.47
CA ARG A 69 6.07 16.22 -5.19
C ARG A 69 6.58 15.31 -4.06
N PRO A 70 7.30 15.86 -3.07
CA PRO A 70 7.79 15.10 -1.93
C PRO A 70 6.67 14.35 -1.21
N ARG A 71 6.96 13.17 -0.66
CA ARG A 71 5.97 12.32 0.04
C ARG A 71 6.45 11.89 1.41
N ASP A 72 5.54 11.64 2.34
CA ASP A 72 5.86 11.09 3.66
C ASP A 72 6.12 9.57 3.62
N GLY A 73 6.43 8.96 4.76
CA GLY A 73 6.67 7.52 4.90
C GLY A 73 5.48 6.63 4.51
N LEU A 74 4.28 7.21 4.53
CA LEU A 74 3.05 6.59 4.06
C LEU A 74 2.73 6.96 2.61
N GLY A 75 3.63 7.60 1.85
CA GLY A 75 3.43 7.97 0.46
C GLY A 75 2.41 9.10 0.22
N ARG A 76 1.96 9.83 1.23
CA ARG A 76 1.08 11.01 1.07
C ARG A 76 1.91 12.21 0.60
N PRO A 77 1.39 13.04 -0.32
CA PRO A 77 2.13 14.19 -0.85
C PRO A 77 2.25 15.28 0.21
N LEU A 78 3.47 15.73 0.46
CA LEU A 78 3.82 16.82 1.38
C LEU A 78 3.67 18.19 0.70
N PRO A 79 3.55 19.30 1.45
CA PRO A 79 3.67 20.64 0.90
C PRO A 79 4.94 20.82 0.05
N HIS A 80 4.86 21.67 -0.97
CA HIS A 80 6.03 21.98 -1.79
C HIS A 80 7.11 22.66 -0.95
N GLY A 81 8.36 22.22 -1.10
CA GLY A 81 9.51 22.72 -0.34
C GLY A 81 9.84 21.89 0.91
N GLU A 82 8.98 20.95 1.31
CA GLU A 82 9.32 19.97 2.34
C GLU A 82 10.18 18.84 1.77
N GLN A 83 10.99 18.23 2.65
CA GLN A 83 11.76 17.04 2.28
C GLN A 83 10.89 15.80 2.44
N GLY A 84 10.77 15.04 1.37
CA GLY A 84 10.06 13.76 1.39
C GLY A 84 10.97 12.62 1.79
N VAL A 85 10.35 11.52 2.19
CA VAL A 85 11.03 10.25 2.37
C VAL A 85 11.33 9.67 0.97
N PRO A 86 12.61 9.37 0.66
CA PRO A 86 12.95 8.71 -0.59
C PRO A 86 12.25 7.35 -0.69
N ARG A 87 11.72 7.05 -1.88
CA ARG A 87 11.17 5.73 -2.21
C ARG A 87 12.25 4.67 -2.08
N ALA A 88 11.85 3.43 -1.80
CA ALA A 88 12.79 2.33 -1.90
C ALA A 88 13.35 2.26 -3.33
N PRO A 89 14.65 1.99 -3.51
CA PRO A 89 15.21 1.84 -4.85
C PRO A 89 14.55 0.64 -5.54
N GLU A 90 13.88 0.91 -6.67
CA GLU A 90 13.20 -0.11 -7.48
C GLU A 90 14.22 -1.07 -8.13
N GLY A 91 13.86 -2.35 -8.22
CA GLY A 91 14.62 -3.35 -8.98
C GLY A 91 15.89 -3.83 -8.27
N VAL A 92 16.03 -3.56 -6.97
CA VAL A 92 17.11 -4.11 -6.15
C VAL A 92 16.80 -5.56 -5.81
N VAL A 93 17.50 -6.47 -6.47
CA VAL A 93 17.42 -7.91 -6.18
C VAL A 93 18.05 -8.19 -4.81
N ARG A 94 17.26 -8.79 -3.91
CA ARG A 94 17.67 -9.20 -2.56
C ARG A 94 17.43 -10.70 -2.40
N THR A 95 18.17 -11.34 -1.49
CA THR A 95 17.82 -12.70 -1.07
C THR A 95 16.52 -12.66 -0.25
N PRO A 96 15.75 -13.77 -0.18
CA PRO A 96 14.56 -13.86 0.65
C PRO A 96 14.76 -13.36 2.09
N GLU A 97 15.87 -13.74 2.74
CA GLU A 97 16.18 -13.36 4.11
C GLU A 97 16.39 -11.84 4.22
N ARG A 98 17.17 -11.25 3.31
CA ARG A 98 17.42 -9.80 3.28
C ARG A 98 16.16 -9.00 2.96
N THR A 99 15.30 -9.52 2.10
CA THR A 99 13.98 -8.93 1.82
C THR A 99 13.14 -8.89 3.08
N LEU A 100 13.04 -10.01 3.81
CA LEU A 100 12.23 -10.10 5.03
C LEU A 100 12.79 -9.22 6.16
N GLU A 101 14.12 -9.19 6.34
CA GLU A 101 14.79 -8.31 7.32
C GLU A 101 14.51 -6.83 7.02
N GLU A 102 14.67 -6.41 5.77
CA GLU A 102 14.45 -5.01 5.39
C GLU A 102 12.97 -4.63 5.47
N ALA A 103 12.06 -5.51 5.03
CA ALA A 103 10.63 -5.29 5.16
C ALA A 103 10.20 -5.19 6.63
N GLN A 104 10.74 -6.04 7.52
CA GLN A 104 10.45 -5.96 8.96
C GLN A 104 10.95 -4.63 9.54
N ARG A 105 12.19 -4.24 9.26
CA ARG A 105 12.76 -2.97 9.73
C ARG A 105 11.89 -1.79 9.31
N LEU A 106 11.44 -1.77 8.06
CA LEU A 106 10.56 -0.72 7.54
C LEU A 106 9.17 -0.73 8.20
N LEU A 107 8.62 -1.90 8.52
CA LEU A 107 7.37 -2.00 9.28
C LEU A 107 7.52 -1.48 10.70
N ASP A 108 8.61 -1.84 11.38
CA ASP A 108 8.94 -1.39 12.74
C ASP A 108 9.16 0.14 12.79
N ASP A 109 9.73 0.71 11.72
CA ASP A 109 9.93 2.16 11.54
C ASP A 109 8.65 2.92 11.13
N GLY A 110 7.49 2.25 11.03
CA GLY A 110 6.22 2.87 10.63
C GLY A 110 6.18 3.25 9.14
N MET A 111 6.93 2.54 8.30
CA MET A 111 7.04 2.74 6.85
C MET A 111 6.44 1.57 6.04
N PRO A 112 5.15 1.20 6.26
CA PRO A 112 4.53 0.03 5.61
C PRO A 112 4.44 0.14 4.09
N PHE A 113 4.38 1.37 3.56
CA PHE A 113 4.37 1.58 2.12
C PHE A 113 5.72 1.19 1.49
N HIS A 114 6.83 1.49 2.16
CA HIS A 114 8.17 1.12 1.70
C HIS A 114 8.40 -0.39 1.85
N ALA A 115 7.90 -0.99 2.94
CA ALA A 115 7.91 -2.44 3.11
C ALA A 115 7.15 -3.15 1.97
N HIS A 116 6.00 -2.60 1.55
CA HIS A 116 5.26 -3.10 0.39
C HIS A 116 6.11 -3.09 -0.89
N GLU A 117 6.86 -2.02 -1.17
CA GLU A 117 7.72 -1.96 -2.35
C GLU A 117 8.81 -3.05 -2.33
N VAL A 118 9.45 -3.24 -1.18
CA VAL A 118 10.49 -4.28 -1.00
C VAL A 118 9.91 -5.68 -1.24
N LEU A 119 8.71 -5.96 -0.71
CA LEU A 119 8.03 -7.24 -0.88
C LEU A 119 7.49 -7.44 -2.31
N GLU A 120 7.08 -6.37 -2.99
CA GLU A 120 6.64 -6.43 -4.38
C GLU A 120 7.81 -6.75 -5.33
N ASP A 121 8.99 -6.18 -5.10
CA ASP A 121 10.18 -6.51 -5.88
C ASP A 121 10.60 -7.98 -5.70
N ALA A 122 10.45 -8.52 -4.48
CA ALA A 122 10.65 -9.94 -4.25
C ALA A 122 9.59 -10.78 -4.98
N TRP A 123 8.33 -10.38 -4.99
CA TRP A 123 7.29 -11.06 -5.78
C TRP A 123 7.64 -11.11 -7.28
N LYS A 124 8.09 -10.00 -7.87
CA LYS A 124 8.46 -9.92 -9.30
C LYS A 124 9.63 -10.81 -9.67
N SER A 125 10.48 -11.19 -8.71
CA SER A 125 11.69 -11.98 -8.93
C SER A 125 11.63 -13.39 -8.32
N ALA A 126 10.54 -13.72 -7.62
CA ALA A 126 10.38 -15.00 -6.94
C ALA A 126 10.17 -16.16 -7.93
N PRO A 127 10.58 -17.39 -7.54
CA PRO A 127 10.13 -18.60 -8.22
C PRO A 127 8.60 -18.67 -8.29
N GLU A 128 8.07 -19.27 -9.35
CA GLU A 128 6.61 -19.36 -9.59
C GLU A 128 5.86 -19.96 -8.39
N ALA A 129 6.45 -20.98 -7.75
CA ALA A 129 5.88 -21.64 -6.57
C ALA A 129 5.76 -20.72 -5.34
N GLU A 130 6.57 -19.66 -5.25
CA GLU A 130 6.59 -18.73 -4.12
C GLU A 130 5.98 -17.36 -4.46
N ALA A 131 5.78 -17.03 -5.74
CA ALA A 131 5.23 -15.75 -6.15
C ALA A 131 3.91 -15.39 -5.42
N PRO A 132 2.94 -16.32 -5.21
CA PRO A 132 1.74 -16.03 -4.42
C PRO A 132 2.04 -15.65 -2.94
N LEU A 133 3.02 -16.29 -2.30
CA LEU A 133 3.45 -15.96 -0.93
C LEU A 133 3.94 -14.52 -0.83
N TRP A 134 4.87 -14.13 -1.70
CA TRP A 134 5.43 -12.76 -1.72
C TRP A 134 4.37 -11.71 -2.04
N LYS A 135 3.45 -12.01 -2.96
CA LYS A 135 2.30 -11.16 -3.25
C LYS A 135 1.40 -10.98 -2.02
N GLY A 136 1.14 -12.05 -1.28
CA GLY A 136 0.36 -12.00 -0.04
C GLY A 136 1.02 -11.09 1.01
N LEU A 137 2.33 -11.22 1.22
CA LEU A 137 3.09 -10.34 2.12
C LEU A 137 3.03 -8.87 1.69
N ALA A 138 3.21 -8.60 0.39
CA ALA A 138 3.09 -7.24 -0.15
C ALA A 138 1.67 -6.66 0.05
N GLN A 139 0.64 -7.50 -0.01
CA GLN A 139 -0.75 -7.12 0.29
C GLN A 139 -0.97 -6.80 1.76
N LEU A 140 -0.35 -7.54 2.69
CA LEU A 140 -0.40 -7.22 4.12
C LEU A 140 0.19 -5.83 4.39
N ALA A 141 1.40 -5.56 3.87
CA ALA A 141 2.08 -4.28 4.07
C ALA A 141 1.29 -3.09 3.49
N VAL A 142 0.71 -3.22 2.29
CA VAL A 142 -0.14 -2.15 1.73
C VAL A 142 -1.50 -2.06 2.44
N GLY A 143 -2.01 -3.15 3.01
CA GLY A 143 -3.17 -3.14 3.90
C GLY A 143 -2.94 -2.25 5.13
N ILE A 144 -1.79 -2.39 5.80
CA ILE A 144 -1.37 -1.51 6.90
C ILE A 144 -1.30 -0.06 6.45
N THR A 145 -0.73 0.20 5.27
CA THR A 145 -0.66 1.56 4.71
C THR A 145 -2.05 2.17 4.54
N HIS A 146 -3.04 1.39 4.10
CA HIS A 146 -4.42 1.85 3.95
C HIS A 146 -5.07 2.17 5.30
N LEU A 147 -4.87 1.32 6.31
CA LEU A 147 -5.34 1.58 7.67
C LEU A 147 -4.74 2.87 8.22
N ALA A 148 -3.42 3.06 8.10
CA ALA A 148 -2.73 4.27 8.55
C ALA A 148 -3.17 5.56 7.81
N ARG A 149 -3.71 5.41 6.59
CA ARG A 149 -4.31 6.52 5.81
C ARG A 149 -5.80 6.74 6.12
N GLY A 150 -6.40 5.97 7.01
CA GLY A 150 -7.82 6.05 7.39
C GLY A 150 -8.77 5.31 6.44
N ASN A 151 -8.25 4.55 5.48
CA ASN A 151 -9.08 3.67 4.64
C ASN A 151 -9.26 2.32 5.30
N THR A 152 -10.09 2.29 6.35
CA THR A 152 -10.31 1.09 7.18
C THR A 152 -10.86 -0.08 6.35
N LYS A 153 -11.92 0.16 5.56
CA LYS A 153 -12.53 -0.87 4.69
C LYS A 153 -11.55 -1.44 3.66
N GLY A 154 -10.81 -0.56 2.97
CA GLY A 154 -9.82 -0.98 1.99
C GLY A 154 -8.65 -1.71 2.61
N GLY A 155 -8.17 -1.23 3.76
CA GLY A 155 -7.10 -1.87 4.53
C GLY A 155 -7.49 -3.26 5.02
N ALA A 156 -8.65 -3.40 5.67
CA ALA A 156 -9.19 -4.68 6.12
C ALA A 156 -9.29 -5.70 4.97
N ARG A 157 -9.85 -5.29 3.83
CA ARG A 157 -9.95 -6.16 2.64
C ARG A 157 -8.59 -6.63 2.13
N LEU A 158 -7.58 -5.77 2.14
CA LEU A 158 -6.22 -6.12 1.71
C LEU A 158 -5.53 -7.06 2.70
N LEU A 159 -5.72 -6.85 4.00
CA LEU A 159 -5.21 -7.75 5.03
C LEU A 159 -5.79 -9.15 4.90
N LEU A 160 -7.12 -9.28 4.75
CA LEU A 160 -7.78 -10.57 4.57
C LEU A 160 -7.31 -11.28 3.31
N ARG A 161 -7.22 -10.56 2.17
CA ARG A 161 -6.71 -11.14 0.92
C ARG A 161 -5.24 -11.57 1.02
N GLY A 162 -4.42 -10.78 1.73
CA GLY A 162 -3.03 -11.12 1.99
C GLY A 162 -2.92 -12.41 2.81
N ALA A 163 -3.76 -12.56 3.85
CA ALA A 163 -3.85 -13.76 4.67
C ALA A 163 -4.21 -15.00 3.82
N GLU A 164 -5.29 -14.91 3.03
CA GLU A 164 -5.71 -15.98 2.10
C GLU A 164 -4.58 -16.39 1.14
N GLY A 165 -3.77 -15.42 0.69
CA GLY A 165 -2.65 -15.68 -0.22
C GLY A 165 -1.48 -16.43 0.41
N ILE A 166 -1.22 -16.23 1.72
CA ILE A 166 -0.09 -16.86 2.41
C ILE A 166 -0.47 -18.19 3.09
N GLU A 167 -1.74 -18.40 3.42
CA GLU A 167 -2.24 -19.60 4.11
C GLU A 167 -1.83 -20.94 3.50
N PRO A 168 -1.81 -21.11 2.15
CA PRO A 168 -1.39 -22.38 1.54
C PRO A 168 0.03 -22.82 1.92
N TYR A 169 0.87 -21.90 2.40
CA TYR A 169 2.25 -22.17 2.80
C TYR A 169 2.40 -22.53 4.29
N GLY A 170 1.32 -22.54 5.07
CA GLY A 170 1.36 -22.68 6.53
C GLY A 170 1.96 -24.00 7.05
N SER A 171 1.81 -25.10 6.30
CA SER A 171 2.33 -26.42 6.69
C SER A 171 3.84 -26.54 6.55
N SER A 172 4.44 -25.79 5.62
CA SER A 172 5.89 -25.75 5.41
C SER A 172 6.32 -24.35 4.95
N PRO A 173 6.35 -23.36 5.87
CA PRO A 173 6.62 -21.98 5.49
C PRO A 173 8.04 -21.77 4.95
N PRO A 174 8.20 -21.25 3.72
CA PRO A 174 9.50 -20.86 3.19
C PRO A 174 10.16 -19.78 4.06
N HIS A 175 11.49 -19.72 4.05
CA HIS A 175 12.31 -18.61 4.60
C HIS A 175 12.10 -18.31 6.11
N GLY A 176 11.42 -19.21 6.84
CA GLY A 176 11.08 -19.02 8.25
C GLY A 176 9.95 -18.01 8.49
N ILE A 177 9.12 -17.75 7.48
CA ILE A 177 7.97 -16.83 7.58
C ILE A 177 6.95 -17.36 8.59
N ASP A 178 6.42 -16.48 9.43
CA ASP A 178 5.36 -16.82 10.39
C ASP A 178 3.98 -16.75 9.73
N VAL A 179 3.71 -17.67 8.80
CA VAL A 179 2.45 -17.67 8.03
C VAL A 179 1.22 -17.72 8.94
N ALA A 180 1.25 -18.56 9.97
CA ALA A 180 0.12 -18.71 10.90
C ALA A 180 -0.10 -17.41 11.70
N GLY A 181 0.97 -16.89 12.32
CA GLY A 181 0.89 -15.64 13.09
C GLY A 181 0.45 -14.45 12.23
N LEU A 182 0.94 -14.35 10.99
CA LEU A 182 0.56 -13.30 10.05
C LEU A 182 -0.92 -13.40 9.65
N ALA A 183 -1.43 -14.60 9.35
CA ALA A 183 -2.81 -14.79 8.96
C ALA A 183 -3.78 -14.47 10.12
N ASP A 184 -3.45 -14.89 11.33
CA ASP A 184 -4.24 -14.60 12.53
C ASP A 184 -4.22 -13.10 12.86
N TRP A 185 -3.04 -12.48 12.83
CA TRP A 185 -2.89 -11.04 13.02
C TRP A 185 -3.68 -10.24 11.99
N ALA A 186 -3.64 -10.65 10.71
CA ALA A 186 -4.32 -9.96 9.62
C ALA A 186 -5.86 -10.00 9.80
N ARG A 187 -6.41 -11.15 10.18
CA ARG A 187 -7.84 -11.30 10.51
C ARG A 187 -8.26 -10.42 11.68
N ALA A 188 -7.56 -10.53 12.81
CA ALA A 188 -7.88 -9.74 14.01
C ALA A 188 -7.79 -8.23 13.74
N THR A 189 -6.78 -7.80 12.97
CA THR A 189 -6.61 -6.40 12.60
C THR A 189 -7.72 -5.92 11.65
N ALA A 190 -8.12 -6.75 10.69
CA ALA A 190 -9.23 -6.43 9.79
C ALA A 190 -10.56 -6.30 10.55
N GLU A 191 -10.85 -7.21 11.47
CA GLU A 191 -12.03 -7.16 12.33
C GLU A 191 -12.06 -5.87 13.17
N GLY A 192 -10.96 -5.54 13.85
CA GLY A 192 -10.85 -4.30 14.62
C GLY A 192 -10.99 -3.03 13.77
N ALA A 193 -10.52 -3.05 12.52
CA ALA A 193 -10.68 -1.94 11.58
C ALA A 193 -12.15 -1.70 11.18
N GLU A 194 -12.97 -2.75 11.09
CA GLU A 194 -14.39 -2.64 10.78
C GLU A 194 -15.21 -2.12 11.97
N GLU A 195 -14.81 -2.46 13.19
CA GLU A 195 -15.41 -1.95 14.42
C GLU A 195 -15.11 -0.45 14.61
N THR A 196 -13.85 -0.05 14.40
CA THR A 196 -13.38 1.34 14.55
C THR A 196 -13.76 2.24 13.38
N GLY A 197 -14.10 1.67 12.23
CA GLY A 197 -14.70 2.38 11.10
C GLY A 197 -16.15 2.83 11.33
N ARG A 198 -16.78 2.41 12.44
CA ARG A 198 -18.05 3.00 12.89
C ARG A 198 -17.73 4.30 13.64
N PRO A 199 -18.37 5.42 13.29
CA PRO A 199 -18.13 6.67 13.99
C PRO A 199 -18.61 6.55 15.43
N ASP A 200 -17.70 6.69 16.40
CA ASP A 200 -18.04 7.01 17.78
C ASP A 200 -18.61 8.44 17.85
N ALA A 201 -19.32 8.77 18.94
CA ALA A 201 -20.01 10.05 19.13
C ALA A 201 -19.12 11.30 18.95
N ASP A 202 -17.79 11.15 19.08
CA ASP A 202 -16.79 12.21 19.00
C ASP A 202 -15.83 12.10 17.79
N GLY A 203 -16.01 11.12 16.88
CA GLY A 203 -15.30 11.06 15.58
C GLY A 203 -13.78 10.82 15.63
N LYS A 204 -13.25 10.17 16.67
CA LYS A 204 -11.80 9.91 16.83
C LYS A 204 -11.43 8.51 16.32
N ALA A 205 -10.41 8.40 15.45
CA ALA A 205 -9.90 7.10 14.99
C ALA A 205 -9.12 6.38 16.12
N ALA A 206 -9.30 5.06 16.23
CA ALA A 206 -8.54 4.20 17.14
C ALA A 206 -7.04 4.13 16.76
N GLY A 207 -6.22 3.71 17.72
CA GLY A 207 -4.77 3.62 17.57
C GLY A 207 -4.32 2.71 16.40
N GLU A 208 -3.18 3.04 15.82
CA GLU A 208 -2.56 2.24 14.75
C GLU A 208 -2.28 0.81 15.24
N PRO A 209 -2.70 -0.23 14.49
CA PRO A 209 -2.39 -1.61 14.86
C PRO A 209 -0.89 -1.82 14.84
N ALA A 210 -0.35 -2.51 15.84
CA ALA A 210 1.06 -2.86 15.88
C ALA A 210 1.42 -3.73 14.66
N ALA A 211 2.54 -3.40 14.02
CA ALA A 211 3.03 -4.16 12.88
C ALA A 211 3.32 -5.63 13.26
N PRO A 212 3.06 -6.59 12.35
CA PRO A 212 3.33 -7.99 12.64
C PRO A 212 4.82 -8.31 12.53
N GLY A 213 5.23 -9.40 13.20
CA GLY A 213 6.50 -10.06 12.90
C GLY A 213 6.38 -10.92 11.63
N LEU A 214 7.21 -10.68 10.63
CA LEU A 214 7.20 -11.42 9.36
C LEU A 214 7.78 -12.83 9.50
N ARG A 215 8.68 -13.06 10.46
CA ARG A 215 9.36 -14.35 10.70
C ARG A 215 9.07 -14.86 12.10
N ARG A 216 9.06 -16.18 12.27
CA ARG A 216 8.92 -16.78 13.60
C ARG A 216 10.13 -16.38 14.45
N GLN A 217 9.86 -15.87 15.65
CA GLN A 217 10.91 -15.71 16.66
C GLN A 217 11.21 -17.11 17.20
N GLY A 218 12.47 -17.54 17.07
CA GLY A 218 12.95 -18.85 17.52
C GLY A 218 13.05 -18.96 19.03
#